data_AF-A0A021VSQ2-F1
#
_entry.id   AF-A0A021VSQ2-F1
#
_cell.length_a   1.000
_cell.length_b   1.000
_cell.length_c   1.000
_cell.angle_alpha   90.00
_cell.angle_beta   90.00
_cell.angle_gamma   90.00
#
_symmetry.space_group_name_H-M   'P 1'
#
loop_
_entity.id
_entity.type
_entity.pdbx_description
1 polymer ?
#
loop_
_entity_poly.entity_id
_entity_poly.type
_entity_poly.pdbx_seq_one_letter_code
_entity_poly.pdbx_strand_id
1 'polypeptide(L)'
;MAAVIGEKDEALARKFEAAWSVFAQTCGQYLAPEPTYQAWFAHYLISQFGIDRVAREPIIKKEHFGDSPWKARVLGNHVRLDAVVTREPGVRLPHYANRLLRAKDGTGLQILKDLAVISELKVAATQGAGMDHTEVARDIYKMSMLLDEFERQHPGAPMPLAYVCILDNHPRRAYDWAHLQRRLTDVPPDPRVRILGEQYAPVTARPVLPATP
;
A
#
# COMPACT_ATOMS: atom_id res chain seq x y z
N MET A 1 22.94 -4.06 6.39
CA MET A 1 22.54 -4.30 7.79
C MET A 1 21.05 -4.55 7.79
N ALA A 2 20.59 -5.75 8.16
CA ALA A 2 19.16 -5.99 8.33
C ALA A 2 18.67 -5.18 9.53
N ALA A 3 17.63 -4.35 9.35
CA ALA A 3 17.01 -3.63 10.44
C ALA A 3 16.41 -4.65 11.43
N VAL A 4 16.86 -4.63 12.68
CA VAL A 4 16.26 -5.44 13.76
C VAL A 4 14.87 -4.87 14.01
N ILE A 5 13.84 -5.62 13.64
CA ILE A 5 12.44 -5.26 13.89
C ILE A 5 12.21 -5.45 15.39
N GLY A 6 11.70 -4.43 16.08
CA GLY A 6 11.38 -4.55 17.51
C GLY A 6 10.17 -5.47 17.74
N GLU A 7 10.08 -6.10 18.91
CA GLU A 7 8.96 -7.00 19.27
C GLU A 7 7.56 -6.37 19.06
N LYS A 8 7.45 -5.06 19.32
CA LYS A 8 6.23 -4.27 19.07
C LYS A 8 5.90 -4.18 17.58
N ASP A 9 6.91 -4.01 16.73
CA ASP A 9 6.73 -3.93 15.28
C ASP A 9 6.38 -5.30 14.70
N GLU A 10 6.86 -6.39 15.30
CA GLU A 10 6.44 -7.74 14.92
C GLU A 10 4.97 -8.02 15.27
N ALA A 11 4.52 -7.63 16.46
CA ALA A 11 3.11 -7.78 16.84
C ALA A 11 2.20 -6.94 15.93
N LEU A 12 2.63 -5.71 15.60
CA LEU A 12 1.95 -4.84 14.65
C LEU A 12 1.89 -5.46 13.25
N ALA A 13 3.00 -6.00 12.75
CA ALA A 13 3.08 -6.68 11.47
C ALA A 13 2.11 -7.86 11.40
N ARG A 14 2.15 -8.75 12.40
CA ARG A 14 1.22 -9.91 12.48
C ARG A 14 -0.24 -9.48 12.44
N LYS A 15 -0.58 -8.40 13.14
CA LYS A 15 -1.94 -7.87 13.18
C LYS A 15 -2.38 -7.31 11.82
N PHE A 16 -1.50 -6.58 11.13
CA PHE A 16 -1.78 -6.07 9.78
C PHE A 16 -1.91 -7.20 8.76
N GLU A 17 -0.98 -8.15 8.78
CA GLU A 17 -0.96 -9.31 7.88
C GLU A 17 -2.18 -10.22 8.09
N ALA A 18 -2.66 -10.36 9.33
CA ALA A 18 -3.92 -11.04 9.62
C ALA A 18 -5.14 -10.30 9.03
N ALA A 19 -5.20 -8.97 9.16
CA ALA A 19 -6.26 -8.15 8.56
C ALA A 19 -6.30 -8.31 7.03
N TRP A 20 -5.11 -8.28 6.41
CA TRP A 20 -4.93 -8.51 4.99
C TRP A 20 -5.42 -9.90 4.56
N SER A 21 -5.01 -10.95 5.27
CA SER A 21 -5.38 -12.33 4.96
C SER A 21 -6.91 -12.54 5.01
N VAL A 22 -7.58 -12.04 6.05
CA VAL A 22 -9.04 -12.13 6.17
C VAL A 22 -9.73 -11.34 5.06
N PHE A 23 -9.24 -10.13 4.74
CA PHE A 23 -9.76 -9.36 3.60
C PHE A 23 -9.62 -10.14 2.29
N ALA A 24 -8.43 -10.67 1.99
CA ALA A 24 -8.16 -11.39 0.75
C ALA A 24 -9.05 -12.63 0.61
N GLN A 25 -9.21 -13.41 1.69
CA GLN A 25 -10.08 -14.60 1.73
C GLN A 25 -11.57 -14.27 1.63
N THR A 26 -12.02 -13.15 2.21
CA THR A 26 -13.45 -12.82 2.17
C THR A 26 -13.83 -12.15 0.87
N CYS A 27 -13.01 -11.21 0.41
CA CYS A 27 -13.32 -10.33 -0.72
C CYS A 27 -12.84 -10.86 -2.07
N GLY A 28 -11.89 -11.80 -2.09
CA GLY A 28 -11.28 -12.30 -3.33
C GLY A 28 -12.25 -12.96 -4.31
N GLN A 29 -13.37 -13.52 -3.83
CA GLN A 29 -14.41 -14.11 -4.68
C GLN A 29 -15.25 -13.09 -5.46
N TYR A 30 -15.24 -11.82 -5.09
CA TYR A 30 -16.12 -10.85 -5.73
C TYR A 30 -15.45 -10.24 -6.98
N LEU A 31 -16.27 -9.61 -7.82
CA LEU A 31 -15.83 -8.68 -8.86
C LEU A 31 -16.44 -7.32 -8.53
N ALA A 32 -15.59 -6.34 -8.23
CA ALA A 32 -16.01 -5.00 -7.86
C ALA A 32 -15.03 -3.95 -8.40
N PRO A 33 -15.44 -2.67 -8.47
CA PRO A 33 -14.52 -1.57 -8.75
C PRO A 33 -13.44 -1.41 -7.67
N GLU A 34 -12.28 -0.85 -8.02
CA GLU A 34 -11.16 -0.62 -7.09
C GLU A 34 -11.55 0.18 -5.82
N PRO A 35 -12.35 1.25 -5.89
CA PRO A 35 -12.79 1.96 -4.69
C PRO A 35 -13.56 1.09 -3.68
N THR A 36 -14.28 0.07 -4.17
CA THR A 36 -15.00 -0.88 -3.32
C THR A 36 -14.02 -1.75 -2.54
N TYR A 37 -13.00 -2.29 -3.19
CA TYR A 37 -11.96 -3.05 -2.52
C TYR A 37 -11.17 -2.21 -1.52
N GLN A 38 -10.85 -0.96 -1.85
CA GLN A 38 -10.18 -0.04 -0.92
C GLN A 38 -11.05 0.25 0.31
N ALA A 39 -12.37 0.40 0.13
CA ALA A 39 -13.31 0.57 1.25
C ALA A 39 -13.40 -0.67 2.13
N TRP A 40 -13.51 -1.86 1.52
CA TRP A 40 -13.51 -3.13 2.26
C TRP A 40 -12.19 -3.36 2.99
N PHE A 41 -11.05 -3.14 2.34
CA PHE A 41 -9.74 -3.29 2.96
C PHE A 41 -9.60 -2.39 4.19
N ALA A 42 -9.97 -1.11 4.07
CA ALA A 42 -9.99 -0.21 5.21
C ALA A 42 -10.95 -0.67 6.32
N HIS A 43 -12.10 -1.26 5.99
CA HIS A 43 -13.00 -1.84 7.00
C HIS A 43 -12.33 -2.98 7.79
N TYR A 44 -11.60 -3.89 7.13
CA TYR A 44 -10.84 -4.94 7.81
C TYR A 44 -9.73 -4.36 8.69
N LEU A 45 -9.02 -3.34 8.21
CA LEU A 45 -8.05 -2.62 9.04
C LEU A 45 -8.73 -1.98 10.25
N ILE A 46 -9.88 -1.33 10.09
CA ILE A 46 -10.65 -0.72 11.20
C ILE A 46 -11.06 -1.78 12.23
N SER A 47 -11.47 -2.98 11.80
CA SER A 47 -11.85 -4.06 12.72
C SER A 47 -10.69 -4.48 13.63
N GLN A 48 -9.45 -4.36 13.17
CA GLN A 48 -8.26 -4.69 13.94
C GLN A 48 -7.73 -3.48 14.71
N PHE A 49 -7.63 -2.32 14.08
CA PHE A 49 -6.90 -1.16 14.60
C PHE A 49 -7.78 -0.09 15.24
N GLY A 50 -9.09 -0.12 15.03
CA GLY A 50 -10.01 0.94 15.46
C GLY A 50 -10.23 2.01 14.40
N ILE A 51 -11.43 2.61 14.39
CA ILE A 51 -11.86 3.61 13.40
C ILE A 51 -11.06 4.92 13.48
N ASP A 52 -10.55 5.23 14.67
CA ASP A 52 -9.80 6.44 14.99
C ASP A 52 -8.31 6.34 14.64
N ARG A 53 -7.86 5.18 14.16
CA ARG A 53 -6.47 4.90 13.76
C ARG A 53 -6.27 4.59 12.28
N VAL A 54 -7.35 4.32 11.54
CA VAL A 54 -7.25 3.97 10.12
C VAL A 54 -7.73 5.13 9.28
N ALA A 55 -6.93 5.49 8.29
CA ALA A 55 -7.31 6.48 7.30
C ALA A 55 -6.98 5.99 5.90
N ARG A 56 -7.72 6.51 4.93
CA ARG A 56 -7.49 6.28 3.51
C ARG A 56 -6.98 7.54 2.86
N GLU A 57 -6.26 7.38 1.76
CA GLU A 57 -5.91 8.48 0.86
C GLU A 57 -5.18 9.69 1.49
N PRO A 58 -4.27 9.52 2.47
CA PRO A 58 -3.44 10.63 2.90
C PRO A 58 -2.50 11.06 1.76
N ILE A 59 -2.30 12.37 1.65
CA ILE A 59 -1.45 12.97 0.60
C ILE A 59 -0.11 13.42 1.18
N ILE A 60 0.95 13.08 0.46
CA ILE A 60 2.31 13.57 0.72
C ILE A 60 2.82 14.23 -0.56
N LYS A 61 3.34 15.45 -0.46
CA LYS A 61 3.95 16.15 -1.59
C LYS A 61 5.40 15.74 -1.75
N LYS A 62 5.77 15.31 -2.95
CA LYS A 62 7.13 14.88 -3.30
C LYS A 62 7.92 15.89 -4.12
N GLU A 63 7.34 17.06 -4.41
CA GLU A 63 7.95 18.11 -5.24
C GLU A 63 9.32 18.57 -4.72
N HIS A 64 9.51 18.56 -3.40
CA HIS A 64 10.76 18.98 -2.74
C HIS A 64 11.63 17.81 -2.28
N PHE A 65 11.28 16.58 -2.64
CA PHE A 65 12.08 15.43 -2.22
C PHE A 65 13.44 15.42 -2.90
N GLY A 66 14.44 14.83 -2.25
CA GLY A 66 15.73 14.56 -2.88
C GLY A 66 15.57 13.69 -4.12
N ASP A 67 16.51 13.76 -5.05
CA ASP A 67 16.50 12.85 -6.19
C ASP A 67 16.89 11.43 -5.75
N SER A 68 16.13 10.45 -6.22
CA SER A 68 16.37 9.04 -5.96
C SER A 68 15.95 8.20 -7.17
N PRO A 69 16.51 7.00 -7.36
CA PRO A 69 16.13 6.13 -8.48
C PRO A 69 14.64 5.79 -8.46
N TRP A 70 14.01 5.78 -7.28
CA TRP A 70 12.58 5.54 -7.12
C TRP A 70 11.73 6.77 -7.46
N LYS A 71 12.13 7.98 -7.04
CA LYS A 71 11.38 9.23 -7.34
C LYS A 71 11.19 9.43 -8.84
N ALA A 72 12.19 9.09 -9.65
CA ALA A 72 12.11 9.16 -11.11
C ALA A 72 11.06 8.21 -11.73
N ARG A 73 10.64 7.17 -11.00
CA ARG A 73 9.61 6.19 -11.43
C ARG A 73 8.21 6.51 -10.91
N VAL A 74 8.09 7.43 -9.96
CA VAL A 74 6.81 7.85 -9.39
C VAL A 74 6.32 9.12 -10.08
N LEU A 75 5.16 9.04 -10.72
CA LEU A 75 4.57 10.15 -11.47
C LEU A 75 3.96 11.23 -10.54
N GLY A 76 3.78 12.44 -11.07
CA GLY A 76 3.12 13.55 -10.37
C GLY A 76 3.96 14.26 -9.31
N ASN A 77 3.38 15.26 -8.63
CA ASN A 77 4.04 16.04 -7.58
C ASN A 77 3.62 15.65 -6.16
N HIS A 78 2.66 14.75 -6.05
CA HIS A 78 2.18 14.21 -4.79
C HIS A 78 1.97 12.71 -4.93
N VAL A 79 2.03 12.02 -3.80
CA VAL A 79 1.67 10.62 -3.67
C VAL A 79 0.48 10.50 -2.73
N ARG A 80 -0.39 9.56 -3.07
CA ARG A 80 -1.54 9.19 -2.27
C ARG A 80 -1.35 7.75 -1.84
N LEU A 81 -1.50 7.52 -0.54
CA LEU A 81 -1.48 6.17 0.03
C LEU A 81 -2.89 5.61 0.06
N ASP A 82 -3.10 4.34 -0.28
CA ASP A 82 -4.45 3.78 -0.27
C ASP A 82 -5.00 3.66 1.15
N ALA A 83 -4.19 3.14 2.08
CA ALA A 83 -4.55 3.05 3.48
C ALA A 83 -3.32 3.22 4.40
N VAL A 84 -3.54 3.85 5.55
CA VAL A 84 -2.55 4.00 6.61
C VAL A 84 -3.15 3.69 7.97
N VAL A 85 -2.29 3.26 8.89
CA VAL A 85 -2.62 3.05 10.30
C VAL A 85 -1.76 3.99 11.13
N THR A 86 -2.35 4.76 12.03
CA THR A 86 -1.65 5.68 12.92
C THR A 86 -1.18 4.97 14.20
N ARG A 87 -0.11 5.47 14.80
CA ARG A 87 0.43 4.97 16.07
C ARG A 87 -0.50 5.29 17.23
N GLU A 88 -1.08 6.48 17.19
CA GLU A 88 -2.03 6.99 18.18
C GLU A 88 -3.35 7.40 17.53
N PRO A 89 -4.48 7.32 18.26
CA PRO A 89 -5.77 7.73 17.73
C PRO A 89 -5.85 9.26 17.57
N GLY A 90 -6.70 9.72 16.66
CA GLY A 90 -7.00 11.15 16.49
C GLY A 90 -5.93 11.97 15.76
N VAL A 91 -4.94 11.33 15.15
CA VAL A 91 -3.97 11.98 14.26
C VAL A 91 -4.70 12.53 13.03
N ARG A 92 -4.55 13.83 12.77
CA ARG A 92 -5.16 14.48 11.60
C ARG A 92 -4.25 14.36 10.39
N LEU A 93 -4.74 13.71 9.34
CA LEU A 93 -3.99 13.51 8.11
C LEU A 93 -4.49 14.43 6.99
N PRO A 94 -3.58 15.02 6.17
CA PRO A 94 -3.96 15.72 4.95
C PRO A 94 -4.66 14.76 3.99
N HIS A 95 -5.86 15.11 3.55
CA HIS A 95 -6.69 14.26 2.67
C HIS A 95 -7.06 15.05 1.41
N TYR A 96 -7.21 14.38 0.26
CA TYR A 96 -7.53 15.05 -1.01
C TYR A 96 -8.81 15.89 -0.95
N ALA A 97 -9.80 15.42 -0.18
CA ALA A 97 -11.06 16.11 0.06
C ALA A 97 -10.94 17.35 0.96
N ASN A 98 -9.81 17.53 1.65
CA ASN A 98 -9.57 18.65 2.56
C ASN A 98 -8.23 19.35 2.26
N ARG A 99 -8.23 20.17 1.20
CA ARG A 99 -7.07 20.97 0.76
C ARG A 99 -6.65 22.08 1.75
N LEU A 100 -7.42 22.31 2.82
CA LEU A 100 -7.14 23.33 3.83
C LEU A 100 -6.15 22.85 4.89
N LEU A 101 -6.05 21.53 5.11
CA LEU A 101 -5.04 20.93 5.98
C LEU A 101 -3.70 20.85 5.23
N ARG A 102 -2.89 21.91 5.36
CA ARG A 102 -1.50 21.91 4.91
C ARG A 102 -0.61 21.35 6.01
N ALA A 103 0.27 20.44 5.66
CA ALA A 103 1.32 20.02 6.55
C ALA A 103 2.22 21.21 6.92
N LYS A 104 2.61 21.29 8.20
CA LYS A 104 3.39 22.43 8.72
C LYS A 104 4.76 22.57 8.05
N ASP A 105 5.33 21.46 7.59
CA ASP A 105 6.61 21.36 6.88
C ASP A 105 6.48 21.58 5.36
N GLY A 106 5.26 21.81 4.84
CA GLY A 106 4.99 22.02 3.42
C GLY A 106 4.98 20.74 2.56
N THR A 107 5.59 19.64 3.02
CA THR A 107 5.67 18.36 2.30
C THR A 107 4.65 17.33 2.77
N GLY A 108 4.32 17.32 4.07
CA GLY A 108 3.53 16.25 4.68
C GLY A 108 4.32 14.99 4.98
N LEU A 109 5.63 14.96 4.73
CA LEU A 109 6.46 13.79 4.99
C LEU A 109 6.60 13.50 6.50
N GLN A 110 6.62 14.54 7.34
CA GLN A 110 6.73 14.38 8.79
C GLN A 110 5.62 13.49 9.38
N ILE A 111 4.48 13.37 8.68
CA ILE A 111 3.34 12.55 9.12
C ILE A 111 3.70 11.09 9.30
N LEU A 112 4.70 10.58 8.59
CA LEU A 112 5.17 9.20 8.71
C LEU A 112 5.65 8.87 10.14
N LYS A 113 6.03 9.88 10.94
CA LYS A 113 6.35 9.70 12.37
C LYS A 113 5.16 9.15 13.15
N ASP A 114 3.97 9.61 12.77
CA ASP A 114 2.71 9.29 13.44
C ASP A 114 2.05 8.04 12.85
N LEU A 115 2.61 7.46 11.78
CA LEU A 115 2.07 6.28 11.10
C LEU A 115 2.76 5.01 11.58
N ALA A 116 1.95 4.04 11.99
CA ALA A 116 2.37 2.67 12.28
C ALA A 116 2.56 1.85 11.01
N VAL A 117 1.66 2.01 10.04
CA VAL A 117 1.67 1.28 8.77
C VAL A 117 1.30 2.21 7.62
N ILE A 118 1.99 2.08 6.49
CA ILE A 118 1.60 2.62 5.18
C ILE A 118 1.35 1.46 4.22
N SER A 119 0.31 1.55 3.41
CA SER A 119 -0.05 0.46 2.51
C SER A 119 -0.69 0.88 1.20
N GLU A 120 -0.43 0.06 0.17
CA GLU A 120 -1.03 0.11 -1.15
C GLU A 120 -1.81 -1.16 -1.44
N LEU A 121 -2.92 -1.04 -2.17
CA LEU A 121 -3.76 -2.16 -2.56
C LEU A 121 -3.82 -2.26 -4.08
N LYS A 122 -3.49 -3.45 -4.60
CA LYS A 122 -3.72 -3.80 -6.00
C LYS A 122 -4.60 -5.02 -6.10
N VAL A 123 -5.61 -4.94 -6.95
CA VAL A 123 -6.61 -6.00 -7.13
C VAL A 123 -6.72 -6.35 -8.61
N ALA A 124 -6.52 -7.62 -8.96
CA ALA A 124 -6.45 -8.02 -10.35
C ALA A 124 -7.82 -7.98 -11.05
N ALA A 125 -8.91 -8.25 -10.31
CA ALA A 125 -10.28 -8.25 -10.84
C ALA A 125 -10.77 -6.88 -11.33
N THR A 126 -10.15 -5.78 -10.90
CA THR A 126 -10.55 -4.42 -11.32
C THR A 126 -10.02 -4.06 -12.70
N GLN A 127 -9.10 -4.86 -13.26
CA GLN A 127 -8.39 -4.58 -14.49
C GLN A 127 -8.81 -5.53 -15.61
N GLY A 128 -9.31 -4.97 -16.73
CA GLY A 128 -9.87 -5.77 -17.83
C GLY A 128 -8.86 -6.68 -18.56
N ALA A 129 -7.55 -6.43 -18.42
CA ALA A 129 -6.48 -7.22 -19.02
C ALA A 129 -5.67 -8.05 -17.99
N GLY A 130 -6.12 -8.12 -16.73
CA GLY A 130 -5.29 -8.55 -15.60
C GLY A 130 -4.43 -7.41 -15.06
N MET A 131 -3.70 -7.68 -13.97
CA MET A 131 -2.97 -6.65 -13.22
C MET A 131 -1.71 -6.15 -13.95
N ASP A 132 -1.56 -4.83 -14.10
CA ASP A 132 -0.37 -4.20 -14.70
C ASP A 132 0.82 -4.16 -13.73
N HIS A 133 1.84 -4.96 -14.03
CA HIS A 133 3.12 -5.01 -13.30
C HIS A 133 3.82 -3.64 -13.20
N THR A 134 3.58 -2.73 -14.15
CA THR A 134 4.14 -1.37 -14.14
C THR A 134 3.52 -0.55 -13.02
N GLU A 135 2.22 -0.68 -12.79
CA GLU A 135 1.52 0.00 -11.70
C GLU A 135 1.94 -0.55 -10.35
N VAL A 136 2.03 -1.88 -10.22
CA VAL A 136 2.51 -2.55 -9.00
C VAL A 136 3.94 -2.12 -8.67
N ALA A 137 4.84 -2.13 -9.66
CA ALA A 137 6.22 -1.67 -9.46
C ALA A 137 6.26 -0.19 -9.05
N ARG A 138 5.40 0.67 -9.64
CA ARG A 138 5.30 2.08 -9.27
C ARG A 138 4.91 2.27 -7.81
N ASP A 139 4.00 1.45 -7.28
CA ASP A 139 3.61 1.52 -5.87
C ASP A 139 4.70 1.03 -4.92
N ILE A 140 5.46 0.02 -5.33
CA ILE A 140 6.66 -0.41 -4.59
C ILE A 140 7.71 0.70 -4.57
N TYR A 141 7.95 1.37 -5.70
CA TYR A 141 8.87 2.52 -5.76
C TYR A 141 8.35 3.72 -4.98
N LYS A 142 7.03 3.92 -4.94
CA LYS A 142 6.38 4.93 -4.10
C LYS A 142 6.66 4.70 -2.62
N MET A 143 6.51 3.46 -2.13
CA MET A 143 6.88 3.11 -0.75
C MET A 143 8.37 3.31 -0.50
N SER A 144 9.22 2.81 -1.40
CA SER A 144 10.69 2.89 -1.28
C SER A 144 11.17 4.34 -1.18
N MET A 145 10.68 5.20 -2.08
CA MET A 145 10.96 6.63 -2.08
C MET A 145 10.52 7.31 -0.78
N LEU A 146 9.34 6.97 -0.25
CA LEU A 146 8.83 7.56 0.99
C LEU A 146 9.69 7.18 2.20
N LEU A 147 10.10 5.91 2.30
CA LEU A 147 10.94 5.44 3.41
C LEU A 147 12.34 6.06 3.37
N ASP A 148 12.98 6.07 2.21
CA ASP A 148 14.31 6.66 2.00
C ASP A 148 14.33 8.16 2.32
N GLU A 149 13.36 8.90 1.77
CA GLU A 149 13.27 10.33 2.01
C GLU A 149 12.97 10.64 3.49
N PHE A 150 12.10 9.85 4.12
CA PHE A 150 11.77 10.01 5.53
C PHE A 150 12.97 9.73 6.44
N GLU A 151 13.71 8.66 6.19
CA GLU A 151 14.93 8.33 6.95
C GLU A 151 15.99 9.42 6.81
N ARG A 152 16.16 9.96 5.60
CA ARG A 152 17.09 11.05 5.31
C ARG A 152 16.72 12.35 6.05
N GLN A 153 15.44 12.71 6.08
CA GLN A 153 14.98 13.96 6.73
C GLN A 153 14.74 13.81 8.24
N HIS A 154 14.53 12.58 8.73
CA HIS A 154 14.24 12.31 10.13
C HIS A 154 15.04 11.09 10.66
N PRO A 155 16.38 11.18 10.71
CA PRO A 155 17.21 10.08 11.18
C PRO A 155 16.82 9.63 12.59
N GLY A 156 16.66 8.31 12.78
CA GLY A 156 16.29 7.72 14.06
C GLY A 156 14.82 7.88 14.46
N ALA A 157 13.98 8.51 13.64
CA ALA A 157 12.54 8.52 13.88
C ALA A 157 11.92 7.12 13.66
N PRO A 158 10.83 6.78 14.36
CA PRO A 158 10.13 5.51 14.14
C PRO A 158 9.61 5.37 12.70
N MET A 159 10.12 4.38 11.97
CA MET A 159 9.67 4.08 10.61
C MET A 159 8.29 3.39 10.62
N PRO A 160 7.36 3.73 9.72
CA PRO A 160 6.18 2.90 9.51
C PRO A 160 6.59 1.57 8.87
N LEU A 161 5.82 0.51 9.13
CA LEU A 161 5.85 -0.66 8.27
C LEU A 161 5.26 -0.30 6.90
N ALA A 162 5.85 -0.80 5.82
CA ALA A 162 5.41 -0.49 4.46
C ALA A 162 4.98 -1.77 3.73
N TYR A 163 3.75 -1.78 3.24
CA TYR A 163 3.15 -2.93 2.57
C TYR A 163 2.62 -2.59 1.19
N VAL A 164 2.86 -3.47 0.21
CA VAL A 164 2.13 -3.49 -1.05
C VAL A 164 1.35 -4.79 -1.11
N CYS A 165 0.03 -4.70 -1.01
CA CYS A 165 -0.88 -5.83 -0.94
C CYS A 165 -1.48 -6.12 -2.32
N ILE A 166 -1.29 -7.34 -2.81
CA ILE A 166 -1.68 -7.78 -4.16
C ILE A 166 -2.70 -8.91 -4.03
N LEU A 167 -3.94 -8.64 -4.44
CA LEU A 167 -5.02 -9.62 -4.53
C LEU A 167 -5.12 -10.14 -5.97
N ASP A 168 -4.60 -11.33 -6.23
CA ASP A 168 -4.77 -12.01 -7.52
C ASP A 168 -6.10 -12.77 -7.55
N ASN A 169 -7.16 -12.05 -7.93
CA ASN A 169 -8.50 -12.60 -8.10
C ASN A 169 -9.07 -12.44 -9.52
N HIS A 170 -8.21 -12.19 -10.52
CA HIS A 170 -8.69 -11.98 -11.88
C HIS A 170 -9.29 -13.27 -12.47
N PRO A 171 -10.49 -13.24 -13.07
CA PRO A 171 -11.28 -14.44 -13.39
C PRO A 171 -10.61 -15.39 -14.38
N ARG A 172 -9.69 -14.90 -15.22
CA ARG A 172 -9.13 -15.66 -16.37
C ARG A 172 -7.60 -15.73 -16.42
N ARG A 173 -6.90 -14.97 -15.59
CA ARG A 173 -5.45 -14.75 -15.72
C ARG A 173 -4.84 -14.71 -14.33
N ALA A 174 -3.89 -15.59 -14.07
CA ALA A 174 -3.07 -15.51 -12.87
C ALA A 174 -2.08 -14.34 -12.99
N TYR A 175 -1.69 -13.79 -11.84
CA TYR A 175 -0.69 -12.73 -11.79
C TYR A 175 0.73 -13.30 -12.04
N ASP A 176 1.51 -12.66 -12.91
CA ASP A 176 2.86 -13.11 -13.25
C ASP A 176 3.89 -12.51 -12.27
N TRP A 177 4.08 -13.20 -11.15
CA TRP A 177 5.06 -12.85 -10.13
C TRP A 177 6.49 -12.77 -10.65
N ALA A 178 6.87 -13.63 -11.61
CA ALA A 178 8.21 -13.63 -12.18
C ALA A 178 8.45 -12.37 -13.02
N HIS A 179 7.42 -11.87 -13.72
CA HIS A 179 7.51 -10.59 -14.41
C HIS A 179 7.70 -9.43 -13.45
N LEU A 180 6.95 -9.39 -12.35
CA LEU A 180 7.16 -8.38 -11.31
C LEU A 180 8.60 -8.42 -10.78
N GLN A 181 9.14 -9.61 -10.49
CA GLN A 181 10.52 -9.75 -10.01
C GLN A 181 11.56 -9.23 -11.02
N ARG A 182 11.40 -9.55 -12.32
CA ARG A 182 12.28 -9.01 -13.37
C ARG A 182 12.26 -7.48 -13.39
N ARG A 183 11.07 -6.86 -13.28
CA ARG A 183 10.91 -5.40 -13.22
C ARG A 183 11.64 -4.77 -12.03
N LEU A 184 11.57 -5.43 -10.88
CA LEU A 184 12.21 -4.96 -9.64
C LEU A 184 13.73 -5.21 -9.62
N THR A 185 14.27 -5.95 -10.58
CA THR A 185 15.72 -6.17 -10.69
C THR A 185 16.44 -4.93 -11.23
N ASP A 186 15.83 -4.22 -12.19
CA ASP A 186 16.43 -3.03 -12.81
C ASP A 186 16.56 -1.85 -11.84
N VAL A 187 15.59 -1.71 -10.94
CA VAL A 187 15.60 -0.73 -9.85
C VAL A 187 15.19 -1.46 -8.58
N PRO A 188 16.14 -1.98 -7.79
CA PRO A 188 15.84 -2.70 -6.55
C PRO A 188 14.99 -1.84 -5.61
N PRO A 189 13.91 -2.38 -5.03
CA PRO A 189 13.11 -1.67 -4.05
C PRO A 189 13.84 -1.57 -2.70
N ASP A 190 13.37 -0.67 -1.84
CA ASP A 190 13.83 -0.63 -0.46
C ASP A 190 13.49 -1.97 0.25
N PRO A 191 14.45 -2.63 0.92
CA PRO A 191 14.26 -3.95 1.52
C PRO A 191 13.21 -3.97 2.65
N ARG A 192 12.80 -2.80 3.17
CA ARG A 192 11.74 -2.67 4.17
C ARG A 192 10.34 -2.73 3.57
N VAL A 193 10.19 -2.59 2.26
CA VAL A 193 8.89 -2.72 1.58
C VAL A 193 8.51 -4.18 1.48
N ARG A 194 7.43 -4.57 2.15
CA ARG A 194 6.93 -5.94 2.16
C ARG A 194 5.83 -6.10 1.11
N ILE A 195 6.01 -7.05 0.22
CA ILE A 195 4.99 -7.39 -0.78
C ILE A 195 4.18 -8.57 -0.25
N LEU A 196 2.88 -8.38 -0.04
CA LEU A 196 1.97 -9.44 0.36
C LEU A 196 1.15 -9.85 -0.85
N GLY A 197 1.35 -11.09 -1.31
CA GLY A 197 0.61 -11.67 -2.41
C GLY A 197 -0.34 -12.74 -1.92
N GLU A 198 -1.64 -12.57 -2.17
CA GLU A 198 -2.62 -13.63 -1.95
C GLU A 198 -3.23 -14.04 -3.28
N GLN A 199 -3.04 -15.31 -3.63
CA GLN A 199 -3.76 -15.92 -4.72
C GLN A 199 -5.06 -16.48 -4.16
N TYR A 200 -6.18 -15.82 -4.46
CA TYR A 200 -7.47 -16.16 -3.86
C TYR A 200 -7.93 -17.60 -4.18
N ALA A 201 -7.69 -18.05 -5.41
CA ALA A 201 -8.05 -19.39 -5.84
C ALA A 201 -7.22 -19.85 -7.06
N PRO A 202 -7.08 -21.18 -7.28
CA PRO A 202 -6.74 -21.69 -8.60
C PRO A 202 -7.76 -21.16 -9.62
N VAL A 203 -7.34 -20.93 -10.87
CA VAL A 203 -8.15 -20.24 -11.90
C VAL A 203 -9.57 -20.82 -12.05
N THR A 204 -9.74 -22.11 -11.77
CA THR A 204 -11.00 -22.86 -11.83
C THR A 204 -12.03 -22.54 -10.72
N ALA A 205 -11.63 -21.86 -9.65
CA ALA A 205 -12.51 -21.46 -8.54
C ALA A 205 -12.59 -19.92 -8.39
N ARG A 206 -12.17 -19.18 -9.43
CA ARG A 206 -12.26 -17.72 -9.47
C ARG A 206 -13.66 -17.26 -9.87
N PRO A 207 -14.08 -16.03 -9.51
CA PRO A 207 -15.34 -15.47 -9.94
C PRO A 207 -15.57 -15.62 -11.45
N VAL A 208 -16.77 -16.01 -11.85
CA VAL A 208 -17.13 -16.18 -13.27
C VAL A 208 -17.78 -14.89 -13.76
N LEU A 209 -17.30 -14.37 -14.90
CA LEU A 209 -17.99 -13.27 -15.58
C LEU A 209 -19.33 -13.78 -16.12
N PRO A 210 -20.44 -13.03 -16.00
CA PRO A 210 -21.67 -13.38 -16.68
C PRO A 210 -21.39 -13.53 -18.18
N ALA A 211 -21.89 -14.62 -18.77
CA ALA A 211 -21.77 -14.85 -20.21
C ALA A 211 -22.35 -13.62 -20.94
N THR A 212 -21.53 -12.99 -21.77
CA THR A 212 -22.01 -11.89 -22.60
C THR A 212 -22.99 -12.49 -23.62
N PRO A 213 -24.22 -11.98 -23.74
CA PRO A 213 -25.18 -12.44 -24.75
C PRO A 213 -24.67 -12.21 -26.18
#